data_AF-A0A510WSD9-F1
#
_entry.id   AF-A0A510WSD9-F1
#
_cell.length_a   1.000
_cell.length_b   1.000
_cell.length_c   1.000
_cell.angle_alpha   90.00
_cell.angle_beta   90.00
_cell.angle_gamma   90.00
#
_symmetry.space_group_name_H-M   'P 1'
#
loop_
_entity.id
_entity.type
_entity.pdbx_description
1 polymer ?
#
loop_
_entity_poly.entity_id
_entity_poly.type
_entity_poly.pdbx_seq_one_letter_code
_entity_poly.pdbx_strand_id
1 'polypeptide(L)'
;MKRELGISVYPDHSDPEKDKAYIKKAADLGFTRLFMSMLEVQDGKEATAAKFKNIISFARDHGFEVILDINPGIFKQLGISYDDLKFFADLGASGIRLDEGFDGLKESLISYNPYGLNIELNMSNNVAYLDNILSYEANVPYIYGCHNFYPQEGSGLPYDFFVKCSQRFKKHGIKTSAFITSQDALTQGGPWNVNDGLPTLEMHRHLPIVVQAKHLFATGLIDTVIIGNCYASDEELESLAALDRYCITLDVDYVPEVNPIERTILEDNLHFRRGDITAMTIRSTQVRVKYADQPNPPHDNEHEFKRGDIVVGNDEFGRYKNELQIVLEPHQDSRKNLVGRIPENEIFMLDYIKPWSKFKFENHN
;
A
#
# COMPACT_ATOMS: atom_id res chain seq x y z
N MET A 1 5.89 2.15 -12.96
CA MET A 1 6.91 2.23 -11.90
C MET A 1 6.94 0.91 -11.15
N LYS A 2 8.09 0.57 -10.54
CA LYS A 2 8.16 -0.59 -9.64
C LYS A 2 7.46 -0.24 -8.32
N ARG A 3 6.86 -1.25 -7.69
CA ARG A 3 6.18 -1.13 -6.40
C ARG A 3 7.12 -1.39 -5.24
N GLU A 4 7.07 -0.50 -4.26
CA GLU A 4 7.99 -0.46 -3.12
C GLU A 4 7.22 -0.54 -1.81
N LEU A 5 7.90 -1.04 -0.79
CA LEU A 5 7.46 -0.96 0.60
C LEU A 5 8.39 -0.01 1.35
N GLY A 6 7.80 0.75 2.26
CA GLY A 6 8.50 1.65 3.14
C GLY A 6 8.07 1.55 4.58
N ILE A 7 8.92 2.09 5.45
CA ILE A 7 8.69 2.24 6.88
C ILE A 7 8.87 3.71 7.26
N SER A 8 8.34 4.06 8.43
CA SER A 8 8.59 5.36 9.05
C SER A 8 9.44 5.20 10.31
N VAL A 9 10.19 6.24 10.68
CA VAL A 9 10.82 6.37 12.00
C VAL A 9 10.69 7.81 12.50
N TYR A 10 10.62 7.97 13.83
CA TYR A 10 10.41 9.25 14.50
C TYR A 10 11.50 9.52 15.54
N PRO A 11 12.73 9.89 15.13
CA PRO A 11 13.90 9.96 16.01
C PRO A 11 13.71 10.82 17.27
N ASP A 12 12.85 11.84 17.21
CA ASP A 12 12.55 12.73 18.34
C ASP A 12 11.79 12.06 19.49
N HIS A 13 11.19 10.89 19.22
CA HIS A 13 10.39 10.13 20.18
C HIS A 13 10.85 8.67 20.30
N SER A 14 12.00 8.31 19.73
CA SER A 14 12.53 6.94 19.69
C SER A 14 13.98 6.83 20.16
N ASP A 15 14.40 5.58 20.38
CA ASP A 15 15.79 5.23 20.68
C ASP A 15 16.54 4.95 19.36
N PRO A 16 17.69 5.59 19.09
CA PRO A 16 18.44 5.41 17.84
C PRO A 16 18.85 3.96 17.54
N GLU A 17 19.12 3.14 18.56
CA GLU A 17 19.49 1.74 18.36
C GLU A 17 18.27 0.88 18.02
N LYS A 18 17.09 1.22 18.57
CA LYS A 18 15.82 0.60 18.13
C LYS A 18 15.47 0.97 16.69
N ASP A 19 15.67 2.24 16.31
CA ASP A 19 15.47 2.69 14.93
C ASP A 19 16.36 1.91 13.96
N LYS A 20 17.66 1.76 14.28
CA LYS A 20 18.59 0.98 13.45
C LYS A 20 18.21 -0.49 13.38
N ALA A 21 17.80 -1.11 14.48
CA ALA A 21 17.36 -2.50 14.49
C ALA A 21 16.14 -2.69 13.57
N TYR A 22 15.16 -1.80 13.66
CA TYR A 22 13.97 -1.81 12.81
C TYR A 22 14.30 -1.58 11.32
N ILE A 23 15.12 -0.57 11.01
CA ILE A 23 15.61 -0.29 9.65
C ILE A 23 16.32 -1.51 9.07
N LYS A 24 17.20 -2.15 9.85
CA LYS A 24 17.93 -3.34 9.40
C LYS A 24 16.96 -4.50 9.10
N LYS A 25 16.03 -4.80 10.00
CA LYS A 25 15.04 -5.87 9.80
C LYS A 25 14.21 -5.62 8.53
N ALA A 26 13.73 -4.39 8.32
CA ALA A 26 12.99 -4.02 7.13
C ALA A 26 13.86 -4.12 5.85
N ALA A 27 15.14 -3.72 5.90
CA ALA A 27 16.07 -3.89 4.77
C ALA A 27 16.27 -5.35 4.41
N ASP A 28 16.50 -6.23 5.41
CA ASP A 28 16.68 -7.67 5.21
C ASP A 28 15.45 -8.31 4.51
N LEU A 29 14.27 -7.71 4.68
CA LEU A 29 13.01 -8.11 4.05
C LEU A 29 12.72 -7.39 2.72
N GLY A 30 13.60 -6.51 2.25
CA GLY A 30 13.47 -5.82 0.95
C GLY A 30 12.57 -4.59 0.95
N PHE A 31 12.39 -3.94 2.11
CA PHE A 31 11.87 -2.57 2.18
C PHE A 31 12.96 -1.60 1.70
N THR A 32 12.56 -0.58 0.95
CA THR A 32 13.52 0.33 0.27
C THR A 32 13.21 1.80 0.45
N ARG A 33 12.08 2.14 1.11
CA ARG A 33 11.67 3.52 1.37
C ARG A 33 11.65 3.82 2.87
N LEU A 34 12.29 4.90 3.28
CA LEU A 34 12.24 5.39 4.66
C LEU A 34 11.63 6.79 4.67
N PHE A 35 10.50 6.94 5.32
CA PHE A 35 9.96 8.22 5.72
C PHE A 35 10.47 8.58 7.11
N MET A 36 10.94 9.80 7.31
CA MET A 36 11.43 10.23 8.61
C MET A 36 11.02 11.65 8.90
N SER A 37 10.46 11.91 10.08
CA SER A 37 10.06 13.25 10.49
C SER A 37 11.08 13.87 11.44
N MET A 38 11.41 15.13 11.20
CA MET A 38 12.12 16.02 12.11
C MET A 38 11.13 17.03 12.68
N LEU A 39 10.80 16.88 13.96
CA LEU A 39 9.70 17.59 14.60
C LEU A 39 10.24 18.67 15.53
N GLU A 40 11.38 18.39 16.19
CA GLU A 40 11.95 19.23 17.23
C GLU A 40 13.43 19.51 16.99
N VAL A 41 13.92 20.61 17.58
CA VAL A 41 15.36 20.87 17.71
C VAL A 41 15.75 20.59 19.14
N GLN A 42 16.33 19.41 19.38
CA GLN A 42 16.82 18.99 20.68
C GLN A 42 18.32 19.28 20.78
N ASP A 43 18.73 19.91 21.88
CA ASP A 43 20.14 20.23 22.20
C ASP A 43 20.89 21.08 21.14
N GLY A 44 20.15 21.80 20.30
CA GLY A 44 20.68 22.69 19.27
C GLY A 44 20.86 22.03 17.89
N LYS A 45 21.25 22.85 16.92
CA LYS A 45 21.32 22.47 15.50
C LYS A 45 22.30 21.33 15.26
N GLU A 46 23.49 21.39 15.84
CA GLU A 46 24.57 20.43 15.60
C GLU A 46 24.22 19.05 16.16
N ALA A 47 23.65 19.00 17.37
CA ALA A 47 23.23 17.75 18.01
C ALA A 47 22.07 17.09 17.22
N THR A 48 21.07 17.88 16.86
CA THR A 48 19.94 17.43 16.01
C THR A 48 20.46 16.91 14.66
N ALA A 49 21.36 17.64 14.00
CA ALA A 49 21.94 17.23 12.73
C ALA A 49 22.74 15.92 12.86
N ALA A 50 23.55 15.77 13.91
CA ALA A 50 24.34 14.56 14.15
C ALA A 50 23.45 13.32 14.38
N LYS A 51 22.39 13.46 15.17
CA LYS A 51 21.39 12.42 15.43
C LYS A 51 20.75 11.92 14.14
N PHE A 52 20.18 12.85 13.35
CA PHE A 52 19.52 12.51 12.09
C PHE A 52 20.50 11.95 11.05
N LYS A 53 21.70 12.55 10.92
CA LYS A 53 22.73 12.06 10.00
C LYS A 53 23.14 10.63 10.31
N ASN A 54 23.21 10.25 11.59
CA ASN A 54 23.58 8.90 12.00
C ASN A 54 22.56 7.87 11.52
N ILE A 55 21.27 8.15 11.72
CA ILE A 55 20.17 7.25 11.31
C ILE A 55 20.06 7.21 9.78
N ILE A 56 20.11 8.37 9.12
CA ILE A 56 20.05 8.47 7.64
C ILE A 56 21.19 7.69 7.01
N SER A 57 22.43 7.89 7.45
CA SER A 57 23.58 7.17 6.90
C SER A 57 23.41 5.66 7.06
N PHE A 58 22.98 5.21 8.24
CA PHE A 58 22.71 3.78 8.47
C PHE A 58 21.65 3.24 7.51
N ALA A 59 20.54 3.95 7.32
CA ALA A 59 19.48 3.54 6.39
C ALA A 59 19.97 3.50 4.93
N ARG A 60 20.74 4.52 4.51
CA ARG A 60 21.34 4.60 3.17
C ARG A 60 22.28 3.43 2.90
N ASP A 61 23.11 3.06 3.89
CA ASP A 61 24.02 1.92 3.79
C ASP A 61 23.27 0.59 3.64
N HIS A 62 22.02 0.51 4.12
CA HIS A 62 21.12 -0.63 3.95
C HIS A 62 20.20 -0.51 2.72
N GLY A 63 20.45 0.45 1.82
CA GLY A 63 19.76 0.57 0.54
C GLY A 63 18.45 1.37 0.56
N PHE A 64 18.15 2.08 1.64
CA PHE A 64 16.95 2.91 1.70
C PHE A 64 17.08 4.21 0.90
N GLU A 65 16.01 4.60 0.22
CA GLU A 65 15.73 5.97 -0.19
C GLU A 65 15.06 6.70 0.98
N VAL A 66 15.73 7.71 1.53
CA VAL A 66 15.27 8.41 2.74
C VAL A 66 14.67 9.76 2.39
N ILE A 67 13.39 9.96 2.69
CA ILE A 67 12.74 11.28 2.60
C ILE A 67 12.58 11.87 3.99
N LEU A 68 13.08 13.09 4.12
CA LEU A 68 12.96 13.85 5.35
C LEU A 68 11.76 14.79 5.26
N ASP A 69 10.84 14.65 6.20
CA ASP A 69 9.75 15.59 6.45
C ASP A 69 10.12 16.50 7.61
N ILE A 70 10.04 17.81 7.41
CA ILE A 70 10.45 18.80 8.41
C ILE A 70 9.28 19.73 8.69
N ASN A 71 8.95 19.86 9.97
CA ASN A 71 8.02 20.88 10.43
C ASN A 71 8.53 22.30 10.07
N PRO A 72 7.77 23.10 9.29
CA PRO A 72 8.19 24.46 8.93
C PRO A 72 8.55 25.34 10.14
N GLY A 73 7.95 25.08 11.31
CA GLY A 73 8.21 25.77 12.57
C GLY A 73 9.66 25.66 13.08
N ILE A 74 10.42 24.64 12.65
CA ILE A 74 11.82 24.46 13.07
C ILE A 74 12.85 25.01 12.08
N PHE A 75 12.43 25.50 10.90
CA PHE A 75 13.35 26.07 9.90
C PHE A 75 14.17 27.24 10.44
N LYS A 76 13.51 28.17 11.16
CA LYS A 76 14.16 29.33 11.76
C LYS A 76 15.17 28.93 12.84
N GLN A 77 14.87 27.89 13.62
CA GLN A 77 15.73 27.40 14.69
C GLN A 77 17.00 26.74 14.13
N LEU A 78 16.87 26.02 13.02
CA LEU A 78 17.99 25.40 12.31
C LEU A 78 18.69 26.39 11.37
N GLY A 79 18.13 27.57 11.13
CA GLY A 79 18.67 28.54 10.16
C GLY A 79 18.76 27.94 8.76
N ILE A 80 17.72 27.22 8.33
CA ILE A 80 17.61 26.58 7.01
C ILE A 80 16.47 27.21 6.20
N SER A 81 16.50 27.02 4.88
CA SER A 81 15.48 27.53 3.95
C SER A 81 15.26 26.53 2.84
N TYR A 82 14.08 26.55 2.23
CA TYR A 82 13.81 25.84 0.97
C TYR A 82 14.62 26.39 -0.23
N ASP A 83 15.20 27.59 -0.11
CA ASP A 83 16.12 28.15 -1.11
C ASP A 83 17.50 27.50 -1.13
N ASP A 84 17.91 26.87 -0.02
CA ASP A 84 19.18 26.16 0.07
C ASP A 84 19.01 24.84 0.79
N LEU A 85 18.94 23.78 0.00
CA LEU A 85 18.76 22.43 0.51
C LEU A 85 20.05 21.77 1.01
N LYS A 86 21.16 22.52 1.15
CA LYS A 86 22.45 21.98 1.58
C LYS A 86 22.36 21.19 2.87
N PHE A 87 21.59 21.69 3.84
CA PHE A 87 21.43 21.02 5.13
C PHE A 87 20.95 19.57 4.96
N PHE A 88 19.92 19.36 4.15
CA PHE A 88 19.36 18.04 3.87
C PHE A 88 20.33 17.12 3.14
N ALA A 89 21.08 17.68 2.18
CA ALA A 89 22.12 16.96 1.47
C ALA A 89 23.27 16.54 2.41
N ASP A 90 23.70 17.43 3.32
CA ASP A 90 24.77 17.16 4.29
C ASP A 90 24.37 16.08 5.32
N LEU A 91 23.07 15.95 5.60
CA LEU A 91 22.52 14.85 6.40
C LEU A 91 22.51 13.51 5.64
N GLY A 92 22.59 13.54 4.31
CA GLY A 92 22.55 12.36 3.44
C GLY A 92 21.15 11.94 3.00
N ALA A 93 20.15 12.82 3.13
CA ALA A 93 18.79 12.52 2.69
C ALA A 93 18.75 12.29 1.17
N SER A 94 17.80 11.47 0.70
CA SER A 94 17.54 11.28 -0.74
C SER A 94 16.55 12.31 -1.28
N GLY A 95 15.75 12.91 -0.41
CA GLY A 95 14.83 13.97 -0.75
C GLY A 95 14.16 14.57 0.48
N ILE A 96 13.32 15.56 0.22
CA ILE A 96 12.56 16.28 1.24
C ILE A 96 11.08 16.27 0.91
N ARG A 97 10.25 16.29 1.94
CA ARG A 97 8.81 16.47 1.80
C ARG A 97 8.46 17.93 2.06
N LEU A 98 7.63 18.49 1.18
CA LEU A 98 7.05 19.83 1.35
C LEU A 98 5.69 19.68 2.02
N ASP A 99 5.63 19.97 3.33
CA ASP A 99 4.39 19.86 4.10
C ASP A 99 3.36 20.93 3.68
N GLU A 100 3.84 22.13 3.32
CA GLU A 100 3.04 23.22 2.79
C GLU A 100 3.32 23.46 1.30
N GLY A 101 2.28 23.86 0.56
CA GLY A 101 2.42 24.30 -0.84
C GLY A 101 2.77 25.78 -0.93
N PHE A 102 3.50 26.15 -1.98
CA PHE A 102 3.85 27.51 -2.35
C PHE A 102 3.03 27.95 -3.59
N ASP A 103 3.63 28.77 -4.46
CA ASP A 103 3.00 29.38 -5.63
C ASP A 103 3.16 28.58 -6.93
N GLY A 104 3.78 27.40 -6.87
CA GLY A 104 4.10 26.55 -8.01
C GLY A 104 5.47 26.84 -8.63
N LEU A 105 5.85 28.12 -8.72
CA LEU A 105 7.14 28.53 -9.26
C LEU A 105 8.26 28.12 -8.30
N LYS A 106 8.05 28.30 -7.00
CA LYS A 106 9.03 27.95 -5.97
C LYS A 106 9.39 26.46 -6.02
N GLU A 107 8.41 25.57 -6.09
CA GLU A 107 8.59 24.12 -6.17
C GLU A 107 9.28 23.72 -7.47
N SER A 108 8.92 24.37 -8.58
CA SER A 108 9.62 24.20 -9.86
C SER A 108 11.10 24.50 -9.70
N LEU A 109 11.47 25.66 -9.13
CA LEU A 109 12.86 26.03 -8.92
C LEU A 109 13.60 25.06 -7.99
N ILE A 110 12.96 24.65 -6.89
CA ILE A 110 13.55 23.71 -5.92
C ILE A 110 13.83 22.34 -6.56
N SER A 111 13.03 21.91 -7.54
CA SER A 111 13.26 20.65 -8.26
C SER A 111 14.56 20.61 -9.09
N TYR A 112 15.20 21.77 -9.31
CA TYR A 112 16.52 21.91 -9.93
C TYR A 112 17.66 22.08 -8.92
N ASN A 113 17.42 21.77 -7.63
CA ASN A 113 18.44 21.90 -6.60
C ASN A 113 19.75 21.17 -7.00
N PRO A 114 20.92 21.75 -6.73
CA PRO A 114 22.21 21.24 -7.22
C PRO A 114 22.66 19.96 -6.51
N TYR A 115 21.92 19.52 -5.48
CA TYR A 115 22.25 18.35 -4.67
C TYR A 115 21.56 17.08 -5.17
N GLY A 116 20.65 17.20 -6.15
CA GLY A 116 19.91 16.06 -6.70
C GLY A 116 18.90 15.45 -5.73
N LEU A 117 18.39 16.25 -4.78
CA LEU A 117 17.37 15.83 -3.82
C LEU A 117 16.01 15.73 -4.51
N ASN A 118 15.28 14.65 -4.23
CA ASN A 118 13.89 14.51 -4.64
C ASN A 118 12.98 15.44 -3.83
N ILE A 119 11.98 16.01 -4.48
CA ILE A 119 10.99 16.92 -3.90
C ILE A 119 9.66 16.19 -3.85
N GLU A 120 9.27 15.77 -2.65
CA GLU A 120 8.03 15.05 -2.40
C GLU A 120 6.91 16.05 -2.04
N LEU A 121 5.88 16.08 -2.88
CA LEU A 121 4.73 16.95 -2.74
C LEU A 121 3.58 16.24 -2.02
N ASN A 122 2.78 17.01 -1.28
CA ASN A 122 1.56 16.51 -0.67
C ASN A 122 0.51 16.15 -1.74
N MET A 123 0.15 14.86 -1.81
CA MET A 123 -0.88 14.36 -2.72
C MET A 123 -2.31 14.50 -2.18
N SER A 124 -2.49 14.75 -0.89
CA SER A 124 -3.82 14.72 -0.23
C SER A 124 -4.72 15.91 -0.55
N ASN A 125 -4.37 16.76 -1.51
CA ASN A 125 -5.18 17.91 -1.91
C ASN A 125 -5.71 17.77 -3.34
N ASN A 126 -7.04 17.82 -3.52
CA ASN A 126 -7.68 17.65 -4.83
C ASN A 126 -7.78 18.96 -5.63
N VAL A 127 -6.67 19.69 -5.74
CA VAL A 127 -6.58 20.95 -6.48
C VAL A 127 -5.55 20.84 -7.61
N ALA A 128 -5.53 21.82 -8.51
CA ALA A 128 -4.60 21.86 -9.65
C ALA A 128 -3.16 22.26 -9.25
N TYR A 129 -2.71 21.85 -8.07
CA TYR A 129 -1.42 22.23 -7.50
C TYR A 129 -0.25 21.71 -8.34
N LEU A 130 -0.22 20.41 -8.61
CA LEU A 130 0.80 19.82 -9.47
C LEU A 130 0.77 20.40 -10.89
N ASP A 131 -0.42 20.61 -11.47
CA ASP A 131 -0.56 21.19 -12.82
C ASP A 131 0.04 22.61 -12.87
N ASN A 132 -0.12 23.42 -11.81
CA ASN A 132 0.51 24.73 -11.68
C ASN A 132 2.04 24.63 -11.63
N ILE A 133 2.60 23.74 -10.79
CA ILE A 133 4.05 23.51 -10.68
C ILE A 133 4.65 23.10 -12.04
N LEU A 134 4.00 22.16 -12.73
CA LEU A 134 4.46 21.66 -14.02
C LEU A 134 4.37 22.71 -15.13
N SER A 135 3.46 23.69 -15.02
CA SER A 135 3.37 24.80 -15.97
C SER A 135 4.59 25.74 -15.94
N TYR A 136 5.36 25.71 -14.85
CA TYR A 136 6.65 26.40 -14.69
C TYR A 136 7.86 25.52 -15.05
N GLU A 137 7.67 24.46 -15.84
CA GLU A 137 8.75 23.56 -16.32
C GLU A 137 9.57 22.89 -15.21
N ALA A 138 8.91 22.42 -14.15
CA ALA A 138 9.56 21.68 -13.07
C ALA A 138 10.28 20.41 -13.58
N ASN A 139 11.35 20.03 -12.89
CA ASN A 139 12.18 18.86 -13.19
C ASN A 139 11.48 17.57 -12.75
N VAL A 140 10.53 17.10 -13.56
CA VAL A 140 9.61 15.98 -13.27
C VAL A 140 10.27 14.72 -12.68
N PRO A 141 11.44 14.25 -13.16
CA PRO A 141 12.09 13.06 -12.59
C PRO A 141 12.41 13.16 -11.08
N TYR A 142 12.52 14.37 -10.54
CA TYR A 142 12.80 14.64 -9.12
C TYR A 142 11.54 15.03 -8.34
N ILE A 143 10.36 15.03 -8.96
CA ILE A 143 9.08 15.32 -8.31
C ILE A 143 8.41 14.01 -7.92
N TYR A 144 8.20 13.81 -6.61
CA TYR A 144 7.44 12.69 -6.07
C TYR A 144 6.12 13.21 -5.48
N GLY A 145 5.17 12.29 -5.28
CA GLY A 145 3.97 12.54 -4.51
C GLY A 145 3.86 11.58 -3.32
N CYS A 146 3.47 12.09 -2.16
CA CYS A 146 3.08 11.28 -1.03
C CYS A 146 1.85 11.86 -0.33
N HIS A 147 0.88 11.01 -0.03
CA HIS A 147 -0.28 11.39 0.77
C HIS A 147 0.10 11.70 2.21
N ASN A 148 -0.72 12.49 2.90
CA ASN A 148 -0.70 12.55 4.36
C ASN A 148 -1.13 11.21 4.98
N PHE A 149 -0.68 10.97 6.22
CA PHE A 149 -1.37 10.10 7.16
C PHE A 149 -2.23 10.92 8.13
N TYR A 150 -3.15 10.26 8.83
CA TYR A 150 -4.16 10.92 9.65
C TYR A 150 -4.24 10.30 11.06
N PRO A 151 -3.58 10.91 12.06
CA PRO A 151 -3.47 10.35 13.42
C PRO A 151 -4.79 10.31 14.20
N GLN A 152 -5.74 11.18 13.86
CA GLN A 152 -7.03 11.27 14.53
C GLN A 152 -8.06 10.37 13.82
N GLU A 153 -8.73 9.50 14.56
CA GLU A 153 -9.82 8.69 14.02
C GLU A 153 -10.94 9.56 13.41
N GLY A 154 -11.47 9.12 12.27
CA GLY A 154 -12.48 9.85 11.50
C GLY A 154 -11.94 10.99 10.63
N SER A 155 -10.62 11.20 10.55
CA SER A 155 -10.01 12.28 9.76
C SER A 155 -9.27 11.80 8.49
N GLY A 156 -9.12 10.49 8.29
CA GLY A 156 -8.53 9.89 7.10
C GLY A 156 -9.34 10.19 5.83
N LEU A 157 -8.70 10.05 4.68
CA LEU A 157 -9.36 10.38 3.41
C LEU A 157 -10.48 9.38 3.09
N PRO A 158 -11.63 9.87 2.58
CA PRO A 158 -12.62 9.00 1.94
C PRO A 158 -12.10 8.53 0.58
N TYR A 159 -12.47 7.30 0.21
CA TYR A 159 -11.92 6.61 -0.97
C TYR A 159 -12.02 7.40 -2.28
N ASP A 160 -13.21 7.93 -2.61
CA ASP A 160 -13.41 8.68 -3.85
C ASP A 160 -12.55 9.94 -3.95
N PHE A 161 -12.30 10.60 -2.81
CA PHE A 161 -11.43 11.78 -2.76
C PHE A 161 -9.96 11.37 -2.96
N PHE A 162 -9.51 10.33 -2.26
CA PHE A 162 -8.19 9.74 -2.41
C PHE A 162 -7.89 9.34 -3.88
N VAL A 163 -8.84 8.71 -4.56
CA VAL A 163 -8.71 8.32 -5.97
C VAL A 163 -8.50 9.55 -6.86
N LYS A 164 -9.33 10.59 -6.70
CA LYS A 164 -9.21 11.84 -7.46
C LYS A 164 -7.86 12.53 -7.24
N CYS A 165 -7.41 12.60 -6.00
CA CYS A 165 -6.09 13.11 -5.62
C CYS A 165 -4.96 12.31 -6.31
N SER A 166 -4.97 10.99 -6.15
CA SER A 166 -3.93 10.10 -6.68
C SER A 166 -3.83 10.16 -8.21
N GLN A 167 -4.97 10.22 -8.90
CA GLN A 167 -5.03 10.32 -10.36
C GLN A 167 -4.34 11.58 -10.90
N ARG A 168 -4.34 12.70 -10.16
CA ARG A 168 -3.66 13.93 -10.58
C ARG A 168 -2.16 13.74 -10.75
N PHE A 169 -1.54 12.96 -9.88
CA PHE A 169 -0.12 12.64 -9.95
C PHE A 169 0.13 11.51 -10.95
N LYS A 170 -0.71 10.47 -10.91
CA LYS A 170 -0.52 9.30 -11.76
C LYS A 170 -0.62 9.61 -13.25
N LYS A 171 -1.49 10.55 -13.66
CA LYS A 171 -1.63 10.98 -15.08
C LYS A 171 -0.32 11.53 -15.66
N HIS A 172 0.54 12.09 -14.82
CA HIS A 172 1.83 12.67 -15.19
C HIS A 172 3.01 11.71 -15.02
N GLY A 173 2.75 10.45 -14.64
CA GLY A 173 3.80 9.46 -14.44
C GLY A 173 4.70 9.73 -13.23
N ILE A 174 4.25 10.52 -12.27
CA ILE A 174 4.98 10.80 -11.02
C ILE A 174 4.84 9.61 -10.04
N LYS A 175 5.94 9.30 -9.32
CA LYS A 175 5.98 8.27 -8.27
C LYS A 175 5.04 8.67 -7.13
N THR A 176 4.11 7.78 -6.79
CA THR A 176 3.07 8.04 -5.78
C THR A 176 3.24 7.17 -4.55
N SER A 177 3.00 7.74 -3.38
CA SER A 177 3.11 7.04 -2.10
C SER A 177 1.89 7.30 -1.21
N ALA A 178 1.53 6.31 -0.39
CA ALA A 178 0.49 6.43 0.62
C ALA A 178 0.82 5.59 1.86
N PHE A 179 0.21 5.98 2.99
CA PHE A 179 0.48 5.37 4.28
C PHE A 179 -0.56 4.32 4.66
N ILE A 180 -0.07 3.25 5.27
CA ILE A 180 -0.85 2.23 5.99
C ILE A 180 -0.47 2.26 7.46
N THR A 181 -1.30 1.66 8.32
CA THR A 181 -1.03 1.60 9.76
C THR A 181 -0.79 0.17 10.22
N SER A 182 0.28 -0.02 10.98
CA SER A 182 0.51 -1.20 11.82
C SER A 182 -0.49 -1.22 12.96
N GLN A 183 -0.96 -2.42 13.30
CA GLN A 183 -1.84 -2.67 14.43
C GLN A 183 -1.06 -2.91 15.73
N ASP A 184 0.20 -3.35 15.62
CA ASP A 184 1.08 -3.58 16.77
C ASP A 184 1.79 -2.30 17.25
N ALA A 185 1.88 -1.28 16.40
CA ALA A 185 2.49 0.02 16.70
C ALA A 185 1.47 1.12 17.06
N LEU A 186 0.24 0.75 17.43
CA LEU A 186 -0.77 1.72 17.86
C LEU A 186 -0.32 2.43 19.15
N THR A 187 -0.67 3.70 19.30
CA THR A 187 -0.42 4.56 20.50
C THR A 187 1.02 5.00 20.79
N GLN A 188 2.06 4.20 20.52
CA GLN A 188 3.47 4.60 20.80
C GLN A 188 4.31 4.93 19.57
N GLY A 189 3.81 4.62 18.37
CA GLY A 189 4.54 4.81 17.13
C GLY A 189 4.05 5.98 16.30
N GLY A 190 4.53 7.20 16.55
CA GLY A 190 4.06 8.33 15.77
C GLY A 190 4.73 9.66 16.10
N PRO A 191 4.42 10.70 15.31
CA PRO A 191 4.99 12.03 15.49
C PRO A 191 4.32 12.82 16.63
N TRP A 192 3.13 12.43 17.07
CA TRP A 192 2.33 13.23 18.03
C TRP A 192 1.76 12.36 19.15
N ASN A 193 1.30 13.01 20.22
CA ASN A 193 0.66 12.36 21.36
C ASN A 193 -0.71 11.73 21.04
N VAL A 194 -1.37 12.16 19.97
CA VAL A 194 -2.58 11.54 19.43
C VAL A 194 -2.17 10.60 18.30
N ASN A 195 -2.53 9.32 18.43
CA ASN A 195 -2.17 8.29 17.47
C ASN A 195 -3.17 7.12 17.51
N ASP A 196 -4.28 7.29 16.79
CA ASP A 196 -5.31 6.27 16.55
C ASP A 196 -4.94 5.42 15.31
N GLY A 197 -3.65 5.26 15.04
CA GLY A 197 -3.09 4.75 13.78
C GLY A 197 -2.81 5.85 12.76
N LEU A 198 -1.89 5.56 11.83
CA LEU A 198 -1.40 6.52 10.83
C LEU A 198 -1.72 6.11 9.37
N PRO A 199 -2.97 5.76 9.01
CA PRO A 199 -3.32 5.44 7.62
C PRO A 199 -3.57 6.72 6.80
N THR A 200 -3.48 6.60 5.47
CA THR A 200 -3.99 7.62 4.52
C THR A 200 -5.50 7.54 4.35
N LEU A 201 -6.04 6.32 4.14
CA LEU A 201 -7.47 6.08 3.95
C LEU A 201 -8.14 5.75 5.27
N GLU A 202 -9.29 6.37 5.58
CA GLU A 202 -9.96 6.11 6.85
C GLU A 202 -10.42 4.64 6.98
N MET A 203 -10.89 4.06 5.88
CA MET A 203 -11.32 2.65 5.84
C MET A 203 -10.19 1.64 6.11
N HIS A 204 -8.92 2.07 6.16
CA HIS A 204 -7.78 1.20 6.46
C HIS A 204 -7.45 1.11 7.94
N ARG A 205 -7.94 2.03 8.77
CA ARG A 205 -7.49 2.22 10.16
C ARG A 205 -7.48 0.94 11.00
N HIS A 206 -8.52 0.13 10.83
CA HIS A 206 -8.74 -1.10 11.61
C HIS A 206 -8.59 -2.37 10.77
N LEU A 207 -8.10 -2.26 9.53
CA LEU A 207 -7.86 -3.43 8.68
C LEU A 207 -6.48 -4.04 9.00
N PRO A 208 -6.31 -5.36 8.80
CA PRO A 208 -4.98 -5.96 8.85
C PRO A 208 -4.03 -5.28 7.86
N ILE A 209 -2.78 -5.09 8.25
CA ILE A 209 -1.79 -4.30 7.51
C ILE A 209 -1.61 -4.79 6.05
N VAL A 210 -1.65 -6.10 5.85
CA VAL A 210 -1.56 -6.73 4.52
C VAL A 210 -2.75 -6.35 3.64
N VAL A 211 -3.98 -6.35 4.19
CA VAL A 211 -5.19 -5.95 3.46
C VAL A 211 -5.11 -4.49 3.02
N GLN A 212 -4.57 -3.61 3.88
CA GLN A 212 -4.35 -2.21 3.53
C GLN A 212 -3.39 -2.09 2.33
N ALA A 213 -2.26 -2.81 2.36
CA ALA A 213 -1.29 -2.83 1.26
C ALA A 213 -1.86 -3.44 -0.03
N LYS A 214 -2.55 -4.59 0.05
CA LYS A 214 -3.29 -5.23 -1.06
C LYS A 214 -4.19 -4.19 -1.74
N HIS A 215 -5.00 -3.47 -0.95
CA HIS A 215 -5.92 -2.46 -1.44
C HIS A 215 -5.16 -1.33 -2.17
N LEU A 216 -4.16 -0.69 -1.54
CA LEU A 216 -3.43 0.41 -2.18
C LEU A 216 -2.82 0.01 -3.52
N PHE A 217 -2.20 -1.18 -3.60
CA PHE A 217 -1.65 -1.68 -4.86
C PHE A 217 -2.74 -2.05 -5.88
N ALA A 218 -3.88 -2.61 -5.46
CA ALA A 218 -4.98 -2.96 -6.35
C ALA A 218 -5.61 -1.74 -7.05
N THR A 219 -5.53 -0.54 -6.44
CA THR A 219 -5.99 0.69 -7.10
C THR A 219 -5.25 0.99 -8.41
N GLY A 220 -3.99 0.55 -8.52
CA GLY A 220 -3.08 0.93 -9.61
C GLY A 220 -2.58 2.39 -9.54
N LEU A 221 -2.93 3.10 -8.46
CA LEU A 221 -2.63 4.53 -8.30
C LEU A 221 -1.45 4.80 -7.39
N ILE A 222 -1.07 3.85 -6.53
CA ILE A 222 0.04 3.96 -5.57
C ILE A 222 1.21 3.07 -6.00
N ASP A 223 2.42 3.63 -6.03
CA ASP A 223 3.67 2.91 -6.30
C ASP A 223 4.37 2.48 -5.01
N THR A 224 4.30 3.29 -3.95
CA THR A 224 4.99 3.02 -2.68
C THR A 224 4.01 2.98 -1.51
N VAL A 225 3.99 1.88 -0.77
CA VAL A 225 3.18 1.74 0.44
C VAL A 225 4.10 1.86 1.65
N ILE A 226 3.82 2.81 2.53
CA ILE A 226 4.68 3.15 3.68
C ILE A 226 3.93 2.85 4.98
N ILE A 227 4.52 2.12 5.91
CA ILE A 227 3.96 2.00 7.26
C ILE A 227 4.14 3.35 7.96
N GLY A 228 3.04 4.01 8.30
CA GLY A 228 3.05 5.33 8.93
C GLY A 228 3.60 5.28 10.35
N ASN A 229 3.11 4.38 11.20
CA ASN A 229 3.59 4.21 12.56
C ASN A 229 4.81 3.28 12.66
N CYS A 230 5.54 3.37 13.77
CA CYS A 230 6.66 2.49 14.07
C CYS A 230 6.69 2.06 15.54
N TYR A 231 7.07 0.84 15.89
CA TYR A 231 7.65 -0.19 15.04
C TYR A 231 6.60 -1.25 14.72
N ALA A 232 6.38 -1.53 13.43
CA ALA A 232 5.62 -2.71 13.05
C ALA A 232 6.32 -3.97 13.57
N SER A 233 5.55 -5.00 13.93
CA SER A 233 6.12 -6.24 14.42
C SER A 233 6.86 -6.99 13.31
N ASP A 234 7.73 -7.93 13.71
CA ASP A 234 8.41 -8.81 12.77
C ASP A 234 7.41 -9.57 11.88
N GLU A 235 6.28 -10.00 12.43
CA GLU A 235 5.20 -10.69 11.71
C GLU A 235 4.52 -9.78 10.68
N GLU A 236 4.23 -8.52 11.04
CA GLU A 236 3.69 -7.53 10.10
C GLU A 236 4.68 -7.20 8.98
N LEU A 237 5.97 -7.07 9.29
CA LEU A 237 7.00 -6.81 8.28
C LEU A 237 7.16 -7.99 7.32
N GLU A 238 7.21 -9.22 7.85
CA GLU A 238 7.38 -10.46 7.07
C GLU A 238 6.17 -10.71 6.16
N SER A 239 4.95 -10.52 6.69
CA SER A 239 3.72 -10.68 5.91
C SER A 239 3.60 -9.65 4.78
N LEU A 240 3.99 -8.40 5.00
CA LEU A 240 4.08 -7.39 3.94
C LEU A 240 5.15 -7.73 2.90
N ALA A 241 6.31 -8.24 3.33
CA ALA A 241 7.41 -8.59 2.45
C ALA A 241 7.05 -9.75 1.50
N ALA A 242 6.26 -10.71 1.98
CA ALA A 242 5.79 -11.87 1.21
C ALA A 242 4.75 -11.54 0.14
N LEU A 243 4.10 -10.37 0.23
CA LEU A 243 3.01 -9.96 -0.66
C LEU A 243 3.43 -9.92 -2.15
N ASP A 244 2.62 -10.53 -3.03
CA ASP A 244 2.70 -10.25 -4.47
C ASP A 244 2.20 -8.83 -4.75
N ARG A 245 3.14 -7.90 -4.82
CA ARG A 245 2.84 -6.48 -5.04
C ARG A 245 2.22 -6.23 -6.42
N TYR A 246 2.21 -7.16 -7.37
CA TYR A 246 1.78 -6.90 -8.76
C TYR A 246 0.58 -7.73 -9.22
N CYS A 247 0.11 -8.68 -8.41
CA CYS A 247 -1.09 -9.46 -8.64
C CYS A 247 -2.06 -9.26 -7.48
N ILE A 248 -3.37 -9.22 -7.76
CA ILE A 248 -4.36 -9.28 -6.68
C ILE A 248 -4.30 -10.69 -6.08
N THR A 249 -4.14 -10.77 -4.77
CA THR A 249 -4.25 -12.01 -4.00
C THR A 249 -5.42 -11.89 -3.05
N LEU A 250 -6.17 -12.99 -2.89
CA LEU A 250 -7.35 -13.07 -2.04
C LEU A 250 -7.18 -14.22 -1.06
N ASP A 251 -7.46 -13.95 0.21
CA ASP A 251 -7.46 -15.00 1.22
C ASP A 251 -8.73 -15.86 1.10
N VAL A 252 -8.67 -17.10 1.62
CA VAL A 252 -9.76 -18.07 1.50
C VAL A 252 -10.03 -18.78 2.83
N ASP A 253 -11.25 -18.60 3.33
CA ASP A 253 -11.83 -19.42 4.39
C ASP A 253 -12.51 -20.64 3.75
N TYR A 254 -11.82 -21.78 3.71
CA TYR A 254 -12.37 -23.00 3.13
C TYR A 254 -13.52 -23.60 3.94
N VAL A 255 -14.49 -24.20 3.24
CA VAL A 255 -15.47 -25.07 3.90
C VAL A 255 -14.82 -26.41 4.29
N PRO A 256 -15.30 -27.08 5.36
CA PRO A 256 -14.76 -28.39 5.78
C PRO A 256 -14.76 -29.46 4.68
N GLU A 257 -15.74 -29.41 3.79
CA GLU A 257 -16.00 -30.39 2.74
C GLU A 257 -15.15 -30.18 1.48
N VAL A 258 -14.36 -29.11 1.41
CA VAL A 258 -13.53 -28.83 0.24
C VAL A 258 -12.63 -30.01 -0.10
N ASN A 259 -12.66 -30.42 -1.37
CA ASN A 259 -11.93 -31.59 -1.82
C ASN A 259 -10.57 -31.24 -2.47
N PRO A 260 -9.69 -32.23 -2.71
CA PRO A 260 -8.36 -31.98 -3.24
C PRO A 260 -8.32 -31.30 -4.61
N ILE A 261 -9.27 -31.61 -5.52
CA ILE A 261 -9.28 -30.98 -6.84
C ILE A 261 -9.69 -29.51 -6.74
N GLU A 262 -10.61 -29.18 -5.85
CA GLU A 262 -11.00 -27.78 -5.60
C GLU A 262 -9.85 -26.97 -5.04
N ARG A 263 -9.12 -27.48 -4.03
CA ARG A 263 -7.89 -26.83 -3.54
C ARG A 263 -6.88 -26.61 -4.65
N THR A 264 -6.63 -27.64 -5.46
CA THR A 264 -5.73 -27.55 -6.63
C THR A 264 -6.20 -26.49 -7.63
N ILE A 265 -7.51 -26.37 -7.86
CA ILE A 265 -8.08 -25.35 -8.74
C ILE A 265 -7.77 -23.94 -8.22
N LEU A 266 -7.90 -23.69 -6.92
CA LEU A 266 -7.63 -22.36 -6.32
C LEU A 266 -6.14 -22.05 -6.23
N GLU A 267 -5.32 -23.00 -5.78
CA GLU A 267 -3.94 -22.74 -5.34
C GLU A 267 -2.94 -22.82 -6.52
N ASP A 268 -3.12 -23.76 -7.46
CA ASP A 268 -2.13 -24.04 -8.51
C ASP A 268 -2.40 -23.29 -9.83
N ASN A 269 -3.11 -22.16 -9.78
CA ASN A 269 -3.54 -21.46 -10.98
C ASN A 269 -3.43 -19.93 -10.87
N LEU A 270 -2.87 -19.31 -11.90
CA LEU A 270 -3.06 -17.88 -12.15
C LEU A 270 -4.44 -17.69 -12.78
N HIS A 271 -5.42 -17.24 -12.00
CA HIS A 271 -6.74 -16.98 -12.50
C HIS A 271 -6.79 -15.65 -13.25
N PHE A 272 -7.77 -15.54 -14.16
CA PHE A 272 -8.16 -14.25 -14.70
C PHE A 272 -9.67 -14.19 -14.86
N ARG A 273 -10.24 -12.99 -14.66
CA ARG A 273 -11.66 -12.74 -14.96
C ARG A 273 -11.85 -12.71 -16.46
N ARG A 274 -12.66 -13.61 -17.00
CA ARG A 274 -13.03 -13.59 -18.42
C ARG A 274 -13.65 -12.23 -18.80
N GLY A 275 -13.29 -11.70 -19.97
CA GLY A 275 -13.57 -10.30 -20.35
C GLY A 275 -15.03 -9.97 -20.65
N ASP A 276 -15.81 -10.93 -21.15
CA ASP A 276 -17.26 -10.85 -21.29
C ASP A 276 -17.92 -11.12 -19.94
N ILE A 277 -17.89 -10.08 -19.10
CA ILE A 277 -18.30 -10.15 -17.69
C ILE A 277 -19.80 -10.40 -17.53
N THR A 278 -20.14 -10.90 -16.34
CA THR A 278 -21.51 -10.98 -15.83
C THR A 278 -21.62 -10.14 -14.55
N ALA A 279 -22.83 -9.72 -14.20
CA ALA A 279 -23.12 -9.06 -12.93
C ALA A 279 -22.97 -10.04 -11.74
N MET A 280 -23.30 -11.32 -11.97
CA MET A 280 -23.42 -12.30 -10.89
C MET A 280 -22.10 -12.87 -10.38
N THR A 281 -21.09 -13.02 -11.24
CA THR A 281 -19.84 -13.72 -10.87
C THR A 281 -18.60 -13.20 -11.60
N ILE A 282 -17.45 -13.31 -10.92
CA ILE A 282 -16.12 -13.33 -11.53
C ILE A 282 -15.85 -14.77 -11.97
N ARG A 283 -15.54 -14.97 -13.26
CA ARG A 283 -15.40 -16.32 -13.82
C ARG A 283 -13.97 -16.59 -14.27
N SER A 284 -13.35 -17.62 -13.69
CA SER A 284 -12.08 -18.18 -14.15
C SER A 284 -12.36 -19.41 -15.01
N THR A 285 -12.29 -19.24 -16.33
CA THR A 285 -12.88 -20.20 -17.28
C THR A 285 -11.88 -21.20 -17.88
N GLN A 286 -10.58 -21.02 -17.67
CA GLN A 286 -9.56 -21.95 -18.19
C GLN A 286 -9.37 -23.17 -17.30
N VAL A 287 -9.65 -23.05 -16.00
CA VAL A 287 -9.52 -24.17 -15.05
C VAL A 287 -10.44 -25.35 -15.42
N ARG A 288 -11.66 -25.10 -15.90
CA ARG A 288 -12.54 -26.18 -16.40
C ARG A 288 -11.99 -26.94 -17.60
N VAL A 289 -11.12 -26.31 -18.40
CA VAL A 289 -10.45 -26.99 -19.53
C VAL A 289 -9.30 -27.84 -18.99
N LYS A 290 -8.48 -27.27 -18.10
CA LYS A 290 -7.34 -27.93 -17.47
C LYS A 290 -7.76 -29.17 -16.66
N TYR A 291 -8.92 -29.11 -16.00
CA TYR A 291 -9.40 -30.16 -15.10
C TYR A 291 -10.67 -30.86 -15.61
N ALA A 292 -10.95 -30.83 -16.92
CA ALA A 292 -12.18 -31.38 -17.49
C ALA A 292 -12.43 -32.86 -17.14
N ASP A 293 -11.35 -33.65 -17.05
CA ASP A 293 -11.44 -35.09 -16.79
C ASP A 293 -11.43 -35.45 -15.31
N GLN A 294 -11.20 -34.48 -14.42
CA GLN A 294 -11.20 -34.71 -12.97
C GLN A 294 -12.64 -34.74 -12.46
N PRO A 295 -13.03 -35.74 -11.64
CA PRO A 295 -14.34 -35.76 -11.00
C PRO A 295 -14.40 -34.67 -9.92
N ASN A 296 -15.57 -34.05 -9.77
CA ASN A 296 -15.87 -33.16 -8.66
C ASN A 296 -17.31 -33.41 -8.20
N PRO A 297 -17.54 -34.34 -7.25
CA PRO A 297 -18.88 -34.73 -6.85
C PRO A 297 -19.61 -33.56 -6.15
N PRO A 298 -20.95 -33.49 -6.22
CA PRO A 298 -21.71 -32.44 -5.56
C PRO A 298 -21.55 -32.45 -4.02
N HIS A 299 -21.35 -31.28 -3.43
CA HIS A 299 -21.47 -31.00 -1.99
C HIS A 299 -21.73 -29.51 -1.78
N ASP A 300 -22.30 -29.13 -0.62
CA ASP A 300 -22.52 -27.74 -0.23
C ASP A 300 -23.13 -26.86 -1.34
N ASN A 301 -24.13 -27.41 -2.03
CA ASN A 301 -24.65 -26.90 -3.30
C ASN A 301 -26.15 -26.53 -3.23
N GLU A 302 -26.82 -26.79 -2.11
CA GLU A 302 -28.28 -26.59 -1.98
C GLU A 302 -28.68 -25.26 -1.31
N HIS A 303 -27.73 -24.36 -1.04
CA HIS A 303 -27.99 -23.07 -0.39
C HIS A 303 -27.84 -21.88 -1.33
N GLU A 304 -28.32 -20.71 -0.90
CA GLU A 304 -28.06 -19.44 -1.60
C GLU A 304 -26.62 -19.00 -1.36
N PHE A 305 -25.85 -18.89 -2.44
CA PHE A 305 -24.51 -18.31 -2.41
C PHE A 305 -24.60 -16.79 -2.27
N LYS A 306 -23.64 -16.21 -1.57
CA LYS A 306 -23.56 -14.78 -1.26
C LYS A 306 -22.30 -14.17 -1.86
N ARG A 307 -22.28 -12.84 -1.97
CA ARG A 307 -21.07 -12.12 -2.39
C ARG A 307 -19.87 -12.54 -1.55
N GLY A 308 -18.76 -12.85 -2.21
CA GLY A 308 -17.53 -13.36 -1.58
C GLY A 308 -17.41 -14.88 -1.56
N ASP A 309 -18.48 -15.63 -1.83
CA ASP A 309 -18.40 -17.09 -1.93
C ASP A 309 -17.60 -17.51 -3.16
N ILE A 310 -16.76 -18.51 -2.98
CA ILE A 310 -15.98 -19.14 -4.04
C ILE A 310 -16.64 -20.48 -4.35
N VAL A 311 -17.06 -20.65 -5.60
CA VAL A 311 -17.80 -21.82 -6.04
C VAL A 311 -17.13 -22.46 -7.25
N VAL A 312 -17.24 -23.79 -7.34
CA VAL A 312 -16.70 -24.57 -8.46
C VAL A 312 -17.80 -25.45 -9.06
N GLY A 313 -17.91 -25.50 -10.39
CA GLY A 313 -18.88 -26.37 -11.04
C GLY A 313 -18.60 -27.85 -10.75
N ASN A 314 -19.61 -28.60 -10.30
CA ASN A 314 -19.50 -30.02 -9.98
C ASN A 314 -19.81 -30.92 -11.19
N ASP A 315 -19.83 -32.24 -10.96
CA ASP A 315 -20.05 -33.26 -12.00
C ASP A 315 -21.38 -33.12 -12.74
N GLU A 316 -22.37 -32.46 -12.14
CA GLU A 316 -23.69 -32.22 -12.77
C GLU A 316 -23.69 -31.00 -13.70
N PHE A 317 -22.59 -30.23 -13.76
CA PHE A 317 -22.53 -28.99 -14.55
C PHE A 317 -22.03 -29.18 -15.99
N GLY A 318 -21.89 -30.43 -16.47
CA GLY A 318 -21.53 -30.74 -17.84
C GLY A 318 -20.27 -29.99 -18.32
N ARG A 319 -20.38 -29.17 -19.36
CA ARG A 319 -19.26 -28.38 -19.91
C ARG A 319 -18.69 -27.30 -18.97
N TYR A 320 -19.35 -27.03 -17.85
CA TYR A 320 -18.91 -26.06 -16.84
C TYR A 320 -18.34 -26.73 -15.59
N LYS A 321 -18.25 -28.07 -15.57
CA LYS A 321 -17.53 -28.80 -14.52
C LYS A 321 -16.13 -28.21 -14.33
N ASN A 322 -15.74 -28.02 -13.07
CA ASN A 322 -14.48 -27.43 -12.63
C ASN A 322 -14.25 -25.97 -13.07
N GLU A 323 -15.30 -25.23 -13.44
CA GLU A 323 -15.21 -23.77 -13.63
C GLU A 323 -15.25 -23.09 -12.26
N LEU A 324 -14.19 -22.35 -11.91
CA LEU A 324 -14.16 -21.54 -10.70
C LEU A 324 -14.86 -20.20 -10.91
N GLN A 325 -15.70 -19.83 -9.95
CA GLN A 325 -16.38 -18.56 -9.91
C GLN A 325 -16.29 -17.93 -8.51
N ILE A 326 -16.21 -16.60 -8.45
CA ILE A 326 -16.42 -15.85 -7.21
C ILE A 326 -17.74 -15.10 -7.35
N VAL A 327 -18.61 -15.25 -6.35
CA VAL A 327 -19.97 -14.70 -6.36
C VAL A 327 -19.93 -13.19 -6.07
N LEU A 328 -20.66 -12.43 -6.88
CA LEU A 328 -20.84 -10.98 -6.76
C LEU A 328 -22.28 -10.61 -6.35
N GLU A 329 -23.27 -11.35 -6.84
CA GLU A 329 -24.70 -11.20 -6.50
C GLU A 329 -25.26 -12.53 -5.98
N PRO A 330 -26.14 -12.51 -4.95
CA PRO A 330 -26.71 -13.72 -4.39
C PRO A 330 -27.50 -14.56 -5.40
N HIS A 331 -27.34 -15.88 -5.37
CA HIS A 331 -28.08 -16.82 -6.21
C HIS A 331 -27.93 -18.28 -5.74
N GLN A 332 -28.71 -19.19 -6.31
CA GLN A 332 -28.64 -20.63 -6.04
C GLN A 332 -28.43 -21.42 -7.34
N ASP A 333 -27.56 -22.43 -7.30
CA ASP A 333 -27.33 -23.37 -8.41
C ASP A 333 -26.74 -24.69 -7.88
N SER A 334 -27.53 -25.76 -7.85
CA SER A 334 -27.12 -27.06 -7.31
C SER A 334 -25.97 -27.73 -8.09
N ARG A 335 -25.62 -27.21 -9.26
CA ARG A 335 -24.51 -27.73 -10.06
C ARG A 335 -23.16 -27.11 -9.67
N LYS A 336 -23.13 -26.30 -8.62
CA LYS A 336 -21.91 -25.66 -8.09
C LYS A 336 -21.71 -26.06 -6.64
N ASN A 337 -20.49 -26.43 -6.27
CA ASN A 337 -20.11 -26.63 -4.88
C ASN A 337 -19.61 -25.32 -4.29
N LEU A 338 -19.98 -25.03 -3.04
CA LEU A 338 -19.28 -24.03 -2.24
C LEU A 338 -17.92 -24.60 -1.82
N VAL A 339 -16.85 -23.88 -2.13
CA VAL A 339 -15.47 -24.28 -1.82
C VAL A 339 -14.92 -23.53 -0.62
N GLY A 340 -15.34 -22.28 -0.47
CA GLY A 340 -14.89 -21.40 0.59
C GLY A 340 -15.44 -20.00 0.39
N ARG A 341 -14.99 -19.08 1.23
CA ARG A 341 -15.42 -17.69 1.22
C ARG A 341 -14.22 -16.76 1.37
N ILE A 342 -14.27 -15.63 0.70
CA ILE A 342 -13.32 -14.55 0.92
C ILE A 342 -13.62 -13.91 2.27
N PRO A 343 -12.62 -13.73 3.15
CA PRO A 343 -12.81 -13.07 4.44
C PRO A 343 -13.52 -11.72 4.33
N GLU A 344 -14.37 -11.39 5.30
CA GLU A 344 -15.24 -10.19 5.24
C GLU A 344 -14.44 -8.88 5.06
N ASN A 345 -13.24 -8.82 5.65
CA ASN A 345 -12.32 -7.71 5.52
C ASN A 345 -11.68 -7.58 4.12
N GLU A 346 -11.82 -8.55 3.23
CA GLU A 346 -11.31 -8.54 1.85
C GLU A 346 -12.41 -8.53 0.77
N ILE A 347 -13.69 -8.70 1.10
CA ILE A 347 -14.77 -8.77 0.10
C ILE A 347 -14.83 -7.52 -0.81
N PHE A 348 -14.46 -6.35 -0.29
CA PHE A 348 -14.43 -5.12 -1.09
C PHE A 348 -13.35 -5.17 -2.20
N MET A 349 -12.33 -6.03 -2.07
CA MET A 349 -11.26 -6.21 -3.06
C MET A 349 -11.80 -6.75 -4.39
N LEU A 350 -12.97 -7.37 -4.40
CA LEU A 350 -13.61 -7.89 -5.62
C LEU A 350 -13.90 -6.80 -6.65
N ASP A 351 -14.08 -5.55 -6.23
CA ASP A 351 -14.32 -4.42 -7.13
C ASP A 351 -13.08 -4.07 -7.98
N TYR A 352 -11.90 -4.54 -7.59
CA TYR A 352 -10.64 -4.37 -8.34
C TYR A 352 -10.38 -5.48 -9.36
N ILE A 353 -11.16 -6.57 -9.34
CA ILE A 353 -11.06 -7.66 -10.32
C ILE A 353 -11.89 -7.30 -11.56
N LYS A 354 -11.33 -6.40 -12.36
CA LYS A 354 -11.86 -5.92 -13.65
C LYS A 354 -11.83 -7.01 -14.74
N PRO A 355 -12.53 -6.82 -15.87
CA PRO A 355 -12.37 -7.69 -17.05
C PRO A 355 -10.87 -7.88 -17.37
N TRP A 356 -10.45 -9.14 -17.53
CA TRP A 356 -9.06 -9.54 -17.77
C TRP A 356 -8.06 -9.33 -16.63
N SER A 357 -8.48 -8.85 -15.45
CA SER A 357 -7.62 -8.82 -14.26
C SER A 357 -7.15 -10.23 -13.91
N LYS A 358 -5.89 -10.33 -13.48
CA LYS A 358 -5.28 -11.56 -12.97
C LYS A 358 -5.38 -11.54 -11.45
N PHE A 359 -5.64 -12.70 -10.88
CA PHE A 359 -5.69 -12.88 -9.44
C PHE A 359 -5.25 -14.28 -9.05
N LYS A 360 -4.86 -14.44 -7.79
CA LYS A 360 -4.52 -15.70 -7.13
C LYS A 360 -5.26 -15.80 -5.80
N PHE A 361 -5.27 -16.98 -5.22
CA PHE A 361 -5.67 -17.20 -3.84
C PHE A 361 -4.42 -17.45 -2.98
N GLU A 362 -4.43 -16.96 -1.75
CA GLU A 362 -3.36 -17.19 -0.77
C GLU A 362 -3.93 -17.92 0.46
N ASN A 363 -3.13 -18.83 1.01
CA ASN A 363 -3.41 -19.45 2.31
C ASN A 363 -2.37 -19.00 3.31
N HIS A 364 -2.83 -18.40 4.38
CA HIS A 364 -2.06 -18.26 5.62
C HIS A 364 -2.40 -19.46 6.51
N ASN A 365 -1.81 -20.62 6.22
CA ASN A 365 -1.87 -21.80 7.09
C ASN A 365 -0.82 -21.72 8.19
#